data_AF-A0A7C9CMU0-F1
#
_entry.id   AF-A0A7C9CMU0-F1
#
_cell.length_a   1.000
_cell.length_b   1.000
_cell.length_c   1.000
_cell.angle_alpha   90.00
_cell.angle_beta   90.00
_cell.angle_gamma   90.00
#
_symmetry.space_group_name_H-M   'P 1'
#
loop_
_entity.id
_entity.type
_entity.pdbx_description
1 polymer ?
#
loop_
_entity_poly.entity_id
_entity_poly.type
_entity_poly.pdbx_seq_one_letter_code
_entity_poly.pdbx_strand_id
1 'polypeptide(L)'
;MAIERKRGREREERERPAAGAGDPPPRPSGRPLPPPPGPPPSRPRLQTIVDREKTCPLLLRVFTKIGGHHTQEDFAVRGKEPKDEVQIYTWKDATLRELTDLVKEVSPAARRRDAKLSFAVVYPDKNGRMQ
;
A
#
# COMPACT_ATOMS: atom_id res chain seq x y z
N MET A 1 -53.06 1.60 34.13
CA MET A 1 -54.22 0.93 34.75
C MET A 1 -54.76 -0.12 33.78
N ALA A 2 -55.36 -1.19 34.31
CA ALA A 2 -55.81 -2.42 33.65
C ALA A 2 -54.65 -3.37 33.23
N ILE A 3 -54.33 -4.47 33.93
CA ILE A 3 -55.12 -5.59 34.53
C ILE A 3 -55.86 -6.39 33.45
N GLU A 4 -55.91 -7.72 33.41
CA GLU A 4 -55.00 -8.85 33.63
C GLU A 4 -55.76 -10.10 33.07
N ARG A 5 -55.25 -11.32 33.29
CA ARG A 5 -55.95 -12.65 33.20
C ARG A 5 -56.08 -13.23 31.79
N LYS A 6 -55.96 -14.54 31.56
CA LYS A 6 -55.67 -15.75 32.36
C LYS A 6 -55.58 -16.88 31.31
N ARG A 7 -54.59 -17.78 31.38
CA ARG A 7 -54.67 -19.11 32.03
C ARG A 7 -55.38 -20.19 31.20
N GLY A 8 -54.68 -21.30 30.99
CA GLY A 8 -55.23 -22.61 30.62
C GLY A 8 -54.13 -23.48 30.01
N ARG A 9 -53.39 -24.37 30.69
CA ARG A 9 -53.61 -25.38 31.74
C ARG A 9 -53.60 -26.79 31.13
N GLU A 10 -52.60 -27.57 31.57
CA GLU A 10 -52.48 -29.05 31.56
C GLU A 10 -52.42 -29.70 30.16
N ARG A 11 -51.61 -30.71 29.87
CA ARG A 11 -51.35 -32.03 30.49
C ARG A 11 -50.33 -32.69 29.51
N GLU A 12 -49.50 -33.69 29.75
CA GLU A 12 -49.60 -34.91 30.54
C GLU A 12 -48.21 -35.56 30.41
N GLU A 13 -47.54 -35.82 31.52
CA GLU A 13 -46.38 -36.72 31.55
C GLU A 13 -46.94 -38.14 31.55
N ARG A 14 -46.64 -38.93 30.50
CA ARG A 14 -46.99 -40.35 30.45
C ARG A 14 -45.76 -41.19 30.14
N GLU A 15 -45.47 -41.97 31.17
CA GLU A 15 -44.41 -42.94 31.45
C GLU A 15 -44.21 -44.09 30.41
N ARG A 16 -42.95 -44.61 30.37
CA ARG A 16 -42.45 -45.98 30.03
C ARG A 16 -41.93 -46.24 28.59
N PRO A 17 -41.05 -47.26 28.37
CA PRO A 17 -39.98 -47.84 29.20
C PRO A 17 -38.63 -47.99 28.43
N ALA A 18 -37.62 -48.52 29.11
CA ALA A 18 -36.30 -48.85 28.59
C ALA A 18 -36.32 -49.96 27.52
N ALA A 19 -35.49 -49.81 26.47
CA ALA A 19 -34.57 -50.82 25.93
C ALA A 19 -34.17 -50.45 24.49
N GLY A 20 -32.87 -50.50 24.19
CA GLY A 20 -32.40 -50.54 22.81
C GLY A 20 -31.13 -49.73 22.59
N ALA A 21 -29.99 -50.42 22.62
CA ALA A 21 -28.74 -49.92 22.07
C ALA A 21 -28.96 -49.43 20.63
N GLY A 22 -28.57 -48.20 20.35
CA GLY A 22 -28.51 -47.65 19.00
C GLY A 22 -27.35 -46.66 18.93
N ASP A 23 -26.36 -46.99 18.11
CA ASP A 23 -25.21 -46.14 17.78
C ASP A 23 -25.65 -44.69 17.43
N PRO A 24 -24.85 -43.67 17.80
CA PRO A 24 -25.09 -42.32 17.29
C PRO A 24 -24.97 -42.30 15.76
N PRO A 25 -25.78 -41.51 15.04
CA PRO A 25 -25.67 -41.42 13.59
C PRO A 25 -24.28 -40.89 13.20
N PRO A 26 -23.65 -41.41 12.14
CA PRO A 26 -22.37 -40.89 11.67
C PRO A 26 -22.55 -39.43 11.22
N ARG A 27 -21.66 -38.55 11.68
CA ARG A 27 -21.58 -37.18 11.18
C ARG A 27 -21.36 -37.25 9.65
N PRO A 28 -22.10 -36.50 8.83
CA PRO A 28 -21.83 -36.47 7.40
C PRO A 28 -20.42 -35.93 7.19
N SER A 29 -19.56 -36.83 6.72
CA SER A 29 -18.18 -36.58 6.37
C SER A 29 -18.10 -35.52 5.27
N GLY A 30 -17.51 -34.38 5.62
CA GLY A 30 -16.67 -33.55 4.77
C GLY A 30 -17.23 -33.15 3.41
N ARG A 31 -17.93 -32.02 3.34
CA ARG A 31 -17.84 -31.22 2.11
C ARG A 31 -16.39 -30.77 1.95
N PRO A 32 -15.74 -31.03 0.80
CA PRO A 32 -14.42 -30.47 0.52
C PRO A 32 -14.52 -28.95 0.61
N LEU A 33 -13.60 -28.32 1.34
CA LEU A 33 -13.44 -26.87 1.30
C LEU A 33 -13.10 -26.47 -0.14
N PRO A 34 -13.69 -25.39 -0.68
CA PRO A 34 -13.27 -24.88 -1.97
C PRO A 34 -11.77 -24.55 -1.91
N PRO A 35 -11.02 -24.81 -3.01
CA PRO A 35 -9.61 -24.46 -3.06
C PRO A 35 -9.43 -22.96 -2.79
N PRO A 36 -8.33 -22.56 -2.13
CA PRO A 36 -8.04 -21.14 -1.93
C PRO A 36 -7.97 -20.44 -3.30
N PRO A 37 -8.52 -19.22 -3.44
CA PRO A 37 -8.36 -18.45 -4.66
C PRO A 37 -6.87 -18.31 -4.93
N GLY A 38 -6.46 -18.65 -6.17
CA GLY A 38 -5.07 -18.53 -6.60
C GLY A 38 -4.54 -17.10 -6.43
N PRO A 39 -3.21 -16.92 -6.48
CA PRO A 39 -2.63 -15.59 -6.40
C PRO A 39 -3.28 -14.67 -7.44
N PRO A 40 -3.67 -13.43 -7.06
CA PRO A 40 -4.30 -12.51 -8.00
C PRO A 40 -3.39 -12.35 -9.22
N PRO A 41 -3.96 -12.27 -10.45
CA PRO A 41 -3.15 -11.98 -11.61
C PRO A 41 -2.39 -10.69 -11.35
N SER A 42 -1.07 -10.72 -11.60
CA SER A 42 -0.21 -9.54 -11.55
C SER A 42 -0.81 -8.49 -12.46
N ARG A 43 -1.62 -7.58 -11.90
CA ARG A 43 -2.22 -6.49 -12.66
C ARG A 43 -1.05 -5.77 -13.30
N PRO A 44 -0.96 -5.68 -14.64
CA PRO A 44 0.05 -4.84 -15.24
C PRO A 44 -0.17 -3.46 -14.62
N ARG A 45 0.84 -2.98 -13.89
CA ARG A 45 0.82 -1.59 -13.43
C ARG A 45 0.64 -0.79 -14.71
N LEU A 46 -0.52 -0.16 -14.87
CA LEU A 46 -0.76 0.76 -15.97
C LEU A 46 0.27 1.86 -15.80
N GLN A 47 1.44 1.69 -16.42
CA GLN A 47 2.35 2.79 -16.67
C GLN A 47 1.53 3.71 -17.57
N THR A 48 0.97 4.76 -16.99
CA THR A 48 0.25 5.76 -17.77
C THR A 48 1.30 6.49 -18.58
N ILE A 49 1.59 5.97 -19.78
CA ILE A 49 2.43 6.62 -20.77
C ILE A 49 1.84 8.01 -21.01
N VAL A 50 2.66 9.05 -20.83
CA VAL A 50 2.21 10.43 -20.97
C VAL A 50 2.47 10.88 -22.39
N ASP A 51 1.46 11.48 -23.02
CA ASP A 51 1.66 12.23 -24.26
C ASP A 51 2.41 13.53 -23.93
N ARG A 52 3.73 13.52 -24.12
CA ARG A 52 4.64 14.63 -23.77
C ARG A 52 4.44 15.88 -24.63
N GLU A 53 3.85 15.75 -25.82
CA GLU A 53 3.57 16.88 -26.71
C GLU A 53 2.32 17.65 -26.26
N LYS A 54 1.34 16.95 -25.68
CA LYS A 54 0.08 17.54 -25.23
C LYS A 54 0.03 17.84 -23.73
N THR A 55 0.93 17.25 -22.95
CA THR A 55 0.96 17.39 -21.49
C THR A 55 2.03 18.39 -21.08
N CYS A 56 1.63 19.41 -20.31
CA CYS A 56 2.59 20.35 -19.73
C CYS A 56 3.55 19.61 -18.76
N PRO A 57 4.88 19.84 -18.85
CA PRO A 57 5.83 19.22 -17.93
C PRO A 57 5.63 19.74 -16.50
N LEU A 58 6.01 18.91 -15.53
CA LEU A 58 6.15 19.29 -14.13
C LEU A 58 7.58 19.69 -13.83
N LEU A 59 7.75 20.58 -12.85
CA LEU A 59 9.04 20.93 -12.29
C LEU A 59 9.40 19.94 -11.18
N LEU A 60 10.40 19.11 -11.42
CA LEU A 60 10.98 18.21 -10.43
C LEU A 60 12.22 18.85 -9.81
N ARG A 61 12.21 19.04 -8.49
CA ARG A 61 13.37 19.53 -7.72
C ARG A 61 14.17 18.33 -7.21
N VAL A 62 15.41 18.17 -7.67
CA VAL A 62 16.30 17.08 -7.29
C VAL A 62 17.47 17.63 -6.49
N PHE A 63 17.67 17.10 -5.29
CA PHE A 63 18.80 17.50 -4.44
C PHE A 63 19.85 16.41 -4.46
N THR A 64 21.08 16.76 -4.84
CA THR A 64 22.19 15.79 -4.89
C THR A 64 23.08 15.91 -3.64
N LYS A 65 23.64 14.78 -3.20
CA LYS A 65 24.60 14.71 -2.10
C LYS A 65 25.56 13.56 -2.34
N ILE A 66 26.85 13.79 -2.11
CA ILE A 66 27.88 12.74 -2.23
C ILE A 66 27.98 12.01 -0.89
N GLY A 67 27.99 10.67 -0.94
CA GLY A 67 28.20 9.83 0.26
C GLY A 67 26.94 9.55 1.09
N GLY A 68 25.75 9.94 0.63
CA GLY A 68 24.49 9.61 1.32
C GLY A 68 23.30 10.44 0.83
N HIS A 69 22.16 10.30 1.52
CA HIS A 69 20.98 11.14 1.33
C HIS A 69 21.01 12.38 2.23
N HIS A 70 20.25 13.40 1.84
CA HIS A 70 19.93 14.52 2.73
C HIS A 70 19.04 14.02 3.87
N THR A 71 19.20 14.60 5.05
CA THR A 71 18.41 14.26 6.23
C THR A 71 17.10 15.05 6.24
N GLN A 72 16.11 14.61 7.01
CA GLN A 72 14.81 15.31 7.08
C GLN A 72 14.98 16.74 7.63
N GLU A 73 15.95 16.91 8.53
CA GLU A 73 16.31 18.19 9.13
C GLU A 73 16.80 19.21 8.09
N ASP A 74 17.49 18.74 7.04
CA ASP A 74 17.98 19.58 5.94
C ASP A 74 16.83 20.22 5.15
N PHE A 75 15.63 19.62 5.17
CA PHE A 75 14.43 20.11 4.50
C PHE A 75 13.40 20.73 5.45
N ALA A 76 13.66 20.75 6.77
CA ALA A 76 12.70 21.25 7.75
C ALA A 76 12.49 22.77 7.68
N VAL A 77 13.51 23.52 7.26
CA VAL A 77 13.47 24.98 7.19
C VAL A 77 13.31 25.43 5.74
N ARG A 78 12.12 25.95 5.40
CA ARG A 78 11.86 26.58 4.09
C ARG A 78 12.91 27.67 3.82
N GLY A 79 13.59 27.58 2.67
CA GLY A 79 14.61 28.53 2.26
C GLY A 79 16.03 28.21 2.73
N LYS A 80 16.23 27.16 3.54
CA LYS A 80 17.57 26.60 3.85
C LYS A 80 17.80 25.24 3.22
N GLU A 81 17.04 24.90 2.17
CA GLU A 81 17.23 23.67 1.43
C GLU A 81 18.66 23.61 0.84
N PRO A 82 19.23 22.42 0.64
CA PRO A 82 20.57 22.25 0.09
C PRO A 82 20.75 23.01 -1.24
N LYS A 83 21.89 23.67 -1.41
CA LYS A 83 22.19 24.48 -2.60
C LYS A 83 22.42 23.67 -3.88
N ASP A 84 22.72 22.38 -3.74
CA ASP A 84 22.92 21.44 -4.85
C ASP A 84 21.57 20.96 -5.43
N GLU A 85 20.66 21.91 -5.65
CA GLU A 85 19.35 21.72 -6.27
C GLU A 85 19.49 21.73 -7.79
N VAL A 86 18.90 20.72 -8.42
CA VAL A 86 18.79 20.56 -9.86
C VAL A 86 17.31 20.60 -10.19
N GLN A 87 16.92 21.57 -11.00
CA GLN A 87 15.55 21.73 -11.46
C GLN A 87 15.39 21.05 -12.82
N ILE A 88 14.48 20.09 -12.90
CA ILE A 88 14.26 19.27 -14.09
C ILE A 88 12.81 19.45 -14.54
N TYR A 89 12.60 19.91 -15.77
CA TYR A 89 11.29 19.87 -16.42
C TYR A 89 11.08 18.49 -17.01
N THR A 90 10.08 17.75 -16.50
CA THR A 90 9.83 16.37 -16.92
C THR A 90 8.36 16.00 -16.82
N TRP A 91 8.02 14.75 -17.08
CA TRP A 91 6.65 14.22 -16.98
C TRP A 91 6.57 13.11 -15.93
N LYS A 92 5.36 12.76 -15.49
CA LYS A 92 5.14 11.71 -14.48
C LYS A 92 5.61 10.31 -14.91
N ASP A 93 5.89 10.10 -16.19
CA ASP A 93 6.41 8.85 -16.74
C ASP A 93 7.94 8.84 -16.87
N ALA A 94 8.62 9.87 -16.36
CA ALA A 94 10.07 9.97 -16.40
C ALA A 94 10.73 8.74 -15.76
N THR A 95 11.71 8.17 -16.46
CA THR A 95 12.45 7.01 -15.96
C THR A 95 13.61 7.44 -15.08
N LEU A 96 14.02 6.57 -14.14
CA LEU A 96 15.24 6.82 -13.35
C LEU A 96 16.48 6.98 -14.22
N ARG A 97 16.49 6.39 -15.42
CA ARG A 97 17.60 6.55 -16.38
C ARG A 97 17.67 7.96 -16.92
N GLU A 98 16.54 8.53 -17.38
CA GLU A 98 16.47 9.92 -17.82
C GLU A 98 16.94 10.87 -16.70
N LEU A 99 16.47 10.66 -15.46
CA LEU A 99 16.91 11.44 -14.32
C LEU A 99 18.41 11.27 -14.02
N THR A 100 18.92 10.04 -14.12
CA THR A 100 20.34 9.75 -13.88
C THR A 100 21.23 10.44 -14.91
N ASP A 101 20.85 10.44 -16.17
CA ASP A 101 21.65 11.05 -17.24
C ASP A 101 21.72 12.57 -17.06
N LEU A 102 20.61 13.21 -16.67
CA LEU A 102 20.59 14.64 -16.28
C LEU A 102 21.47 14.92 -15.05
N VAL A 103 21.42 14.07 -14.03
CA VAL A 103 22.26 14.24 -12.81
C VAL A 103 23.75 14.11 -13.13
N LYS A 104 24.14 13.28 -14.11
CA LYS A 104 25.54 13.13 -14.53
C LYS A 104 26.08 14.36 -15.27
N GLU A 105 25.23 15.13 -15.92
CA GLU A 105 25.64 16.37 -16.60
C GLU A 105 26.01 17.46 -15.58
N VAL A 106 25.23 17.57 -14.51
CA VAL A 106 25.42 18.59 -13.46
C VAL A 106 26.41 18.16 -12.37
N SER A 107 26.54 16.86 -12.09
CA SER A 107 27.45 16.33 -11.06
C SER A 107 28.53 15.41 -11.65
N PRO A 108 29.77 15.91 -11.83
CA PRO A 108 30.89 15.12 -12.32
C PRO A 108 31.16 13.85 -11.51
N ALA A 109 30.90 13.88 -10.20
CA ALA A 109 31.11 12.75 -9.30
C ALA A 109 30.22 11.54 -9.64
N ALA A 110 29.04 11.78 -10.21
CA ALA A 110 28.11 10.73 -10.63
C ALA A 110 28.53 10.03 -11.94
N ARG A 111 29.54 10.54 -12.65
CA ARG A 111 30.05 9.94 -13.91
C ARG A 111 31.07 8.82 -13.70
N ARG A 112 31.53 8.61 -12.46
CA ARG A 112 32.51 7.55 -12.16
C ARG A 112 31.92 6.18 -12.48
N ARG A 113 32.77 5.25 -12.95
CA ARG A 113 32.34 3.89 -13.34
C ARG A 113 31.73 3.09 -12.17
N ASP A 114 32.13 3.41 -10.95
CA ASP A 114 31.68 2.80 -9.69
C ASP A 114 30.58 3.60 -8.99
N ALA A 115 30.10 4.70 -9.59
CA ALA A 115 29.08 5.55 -8.98
C ALA A 115 27.74 4.80 -8.87
N LYS A 116 27.18 4.78 -7.67
CA LYS A 116 25.82 4.30 -7.39
C LYS A 116 24.94 5.50 -7.05
N LEU A 117 23.91 5.74 -7.84
CA LEU A 117 22.88 6.72 -7.53
C LEU A 117 21.75 6.03 -6.77
N SER A 118 21.49 6.49 -5.57
CA SER A 118 20.33 6.10 -4.78
C SER A 118 19.31 7.22 -4.86
N PHE A 119 18.03 6.89 -5.05
CA PHE A 119 16.94 7.85 -5.15
C PHE A 119 16.03 7.73 -3.94
N ALA A 120 15.71 8.87 -3.35
CA ALA A 120 14.70 9.02 -2.31
C ALA A 120 13.73 10.12 -2.72
N VAL A 121 12.46 9.96 -2.37
CA VAL A 121 11.43 10.96 -2.62
C VAL A 121 11.15 11.63 -1.29
N VAL A 122 11.28 12.96 -1.25
CA VAL A 122 10.98 13.76 -0.07
C VAL A 122 9.58 14.33 -0.20
N TYR A 123 8.73 14.12 0.80
CA TYR A 123 7.36 14.63 0.79
C TYR A 123 6.90 15.08 2.19
N PRO A 124 5.99 16.07 2.29
CA PRO A 124 5.44 16.49 3.57
C PRO A 124 4.52 15.40 4.14
N ASP A 125 4.77 15.01 5.38
CA ASP A 125 3.88 14.20 6.21
C ASP A 125 2.63 15.00 6.61
N LYS A 126 1.61 14.32 7.12
CA LYS A 126 0.38 14.91 7.66
C LYS A 126 0.64 15.95 8.75
N ASN A 127 1.80 15.85 9.41
CA ASN A 127 2.25 16.74 10.47
C ASN A 127 3.12 17.91 9.94
N GLY A 128 3.28 18.06 8.63
CA GLY A 128 4.06 19.13 7.99
C GLY A 128 5.57 18.95 8.02
N ARG A 129 6.08 17.79 8.46
CA ARG A 129 7.51 17.42 8.41
C ARG A 129 7.84 16.75 7.08
N MET A 130 9.03 16.97 6.54
CA MET A 130 9.49 16.32 5.32
C MET A 130 10.00 14.91 5.64
N GLN A 131 9.47 13.87 4.99
CA GLN A 131 9.86 12.46 5.14
C GLN A 131 10.59 11.97 3.89
#